data_AF-A0A935R2U6-F1
#
_entry.id   AF-A0A935R2U6-F1
#
_cell.length_a   1.000
_cell.length_b   1.000
_cell.length_c   1.000
_cell.angle_alpha   90.00
_cell.angle_beta   90.00
_cell.angle_gamma   90.00
#
_symmetry.space_group_name_H-M   'P 1'
#
loop_
_entity.id
_entity.type
_entity.pdbx_description
1 polymer ?
#
loop_
_entity_poly.entity_id
_entity_poly.type
_entity_poly.pdbx_seq_one_letter_code
_entity_poly.pdbx_strand_id
1 'polypeptide(L)'
;MLRRSATSRPRACAARGIDPQALLEEVHAEEVRWRADAVRWDERSLPELIDHILTRYHEPLITELPRILAMAHRNHSAGPRRQRPWIAELVARVIALKDDLLPHMQKEELVLFLSFVGPWHVGGWADHRDARRA
;
A
#
# COMPACT_ATOMS: atom_id res chain seq x y z
N MET A 1 13.21 14.57 -10.03
CA MET A 1 12.11 15.55 -9.96
C MET A 1 10.79 14.84 -10.29
N LEU A 2 10.07 14.30 -9.30
CA LEU A 2 8.70 13.83 -9.53
C LEU A 2 7.75 15.03 -9.50
N ARG A 3 7.13 15.32 -10.64
CA ARG A 3 6.17 16.40 -10.81
C ARG A 3 4.84 15.95 -10.18
N ARG A 4 4.62 16.24 -8.89
CA ARG A 4 3.30 16.13 -8.26
C ARG A 4 2.36 17.11 -8.97
N SER A 5 1.58 16.62 -9.93
CA SER A 5 0.42 17.36 -10.40
C SER A 5 -0.69 17.12 -9.39
N ALA A 6 -0.76 17.95 -8.35
CA ALA A 6 -1.91 17.95 -7.45
C ALA A 6 -3.11 18.46 -8.24
N THR A 7 -3.96 17.55 -8.73
CA THR A 7 -5.21 17.90 -9.41
C THR A 7 -6.18 18.44 -8.37
N SER A 8 -6.70 19.65 -8.58
CA SER A 8 -7.71 20.21 -7.68
C SER A 8 -8.98 19.35 -7.68
N ARG A 9 -9.69 19.28 -6.54
CA ARG A 9 -10.95 18.53 -6.41
C ARG A 9 -11.95 18.86 -7.53
N PRO A 10 -12.22 20.15 -7.87
CA PRO A 10 -13.13 20.48 -8.98
C PRO A 10 -12.68 19.86 -10.31
N ARG A 11 -11.37 19.86 -10.58
CA ARG A 11 -10.80 19.29 -11.80
C ARG A 11 -10.86 17.75 -11.82
N ALA A 12 -10.68 17.11 -10.67
CA ALA A 12 -10.81 15.66 -10.52
C ALA A 12 -12.28 15.20 -10.68
N CYS A 13 -13.22 15.95 -10.11
CA CYS A 13 -14.66 15.71 -10.27
C CYS A 13 -15.10 15.85 -11.73
N ALA A 14 -14.71 16.95 -12.39
CA ALA A 14 -15.05 17.22 -13.79
C ALA A 14 -14.53 16.12 -14.73
N ALA A 15 -13.29 15.64 -14.53
CA ALA A 15 -12.70 14.58 -15.35
C ALA A 15 -13.43 13.23 -15.24
N ARG A 16 -14.22 13.02 -14.18
CA ARG A 16 -14.93 11.76 -13.89
C ARG A 16 -16.45 11.91 -13.96
N GLY A 17 -16.97 13.08 -14.34
CA GLY A 17 -18.41 13.36 -14.36
C GLY A 17 -19.08 13.29 -12.99
N ILE A 18 -18.33 13.53 -11.92
CA ILE A 18 -18.82 13.49 -10.54
C ILE A 18 -19.30 14.90 -10.15
N ASP A 19 -20.49 15.01 -9.57
CA ASP A 19 -20.96 16.27 -8.99
C ASP A 19 -20.08 16.65 -7.78
N PRO A 20 -19.37 17.79 -7.81
CA PRO A 20 -18.53 18.23 -6.71
C PRO A 20 -19.29 18.46 -5.40
N GLN A 21 -20.59 18.78 -5.47
CA GLN A 21 -21.39 19.06 -4.28
C GLN A 21 -21.85 17.78 -3.60
N ALA A 22 -22.44 16.84 -4.36
CA ALA A 22 -22.76 15.51 -3.85
C ALA A 22 -21.54 14.79 -3.23
N LEU A 23 -20.35 14.93 -3.84
CA LEU A 23 -19.11 14.40 -3.28
C LEU A 23 -18.77 15.01 -1.91
N LEU A 24 -18.95 16.33 -1.75
CA LEU A 24 -18.67 16.99 -0.47
C LEU A 24 -19.62 16.54 0.63
N GLU A 25 -20.90 16.33 0.29
CA GLU A 25 -21.91 15.85 1.22
C GLU A 25 -21.58 14.43 1.71
N GLU A 26 -21.18 13.54 0.81
CA GLU A 26 -20.73 12.18 1.16
C GLU A 26 -19.48 12.20 2.05
N VAL A 27 -18.47 13.00 1.69
CA VAL A 27 -17.25 13.14 2.50
C VAL A 27 -17.58 13.66 3.90
N HIS A 28 -18.45 14.67 4.01
CA HIS A 28 -18.82 15.23 5.30
C HIS A 28 -19.58 14.22 6.17
N ALA A 29 -20.48 13.44 5.57
CA ALA A 29 -21.21 12.38 6.28
C ALA A 29 -20.25 11.33 6.85
N GLU A 30 -19.25 10.90 6.07
CA GLU A 30 -18.24 9.96 6.54
C GLU A 30 -17.32 10.60 7.59
N GLU A 31 -16.90 11.86 7.44
CA GLU A 31 -16.13 12.56 8.48
C GLU A 31 -16.85 12.58 9.83
N VAL A 32 -18.16 12.85 9.84
CA VAL A 32 -18.98 12.82 11.07
C VAL A 32 -19.02 11.41 11.65
N ARG A 33 -19.13 10.37 10.81
CA ARG A 33 -19.20 8.97 11.24
C ARG A 33 -17.91 8.46 11.89
N TRP A 34 -16.74 8.88 11.39
CA TRP A 34 -15.44 8.32 11.81
C TRP A 34 -14.66 9.20 12.81
N ARG A 35 -15.15 10.41 13.12
CA ARG A 35 -14.37 11.43 13.85
C ARG A 35 -13.95 11.08 15.27
N ALA A 36 -14.64 10.17 15.95
CA ALA A 36 -14.37 9.90 17.38
C ALA A 36 -13.06 9.12 17.62
N ASP A 37 -12.67 8.21 16.72
CA ASP A 37 -11.59 7.25 16.95
C ASP A 37 -10.47 7.28 15.88
N ALA A 38 -10.51 8.25 14.95
CA ALA A 38 -9.53 8.33 13.86
C ALA A 38 -8.16 8.85 14.34
N VAL A 39 -7.10 8.08 14.07
CA VAL A 39 -5.72 8.51 14.36
C VAL A 39 -5.30 9.67 13.46
N ARG A 40 -4.90 10.79 14.05
CA ARG A 40 -4.30 11.94 13.37
C ARG A 40 -2.83 11.69 13.06
N TRP A 41 -2.59 10.99 11.96
CA TRP A 41 -1.25 10.65 11.48
C TRP A 41 -0.38 11.87 11.16
N ASP A 42 -1.00 12.99 10.81
CA ASP A 42 -0.34 14.28 10.58
C ASP A 42 0.24 14.91 11.87
N GLU A 43 -0.19 14.43 13.03
CA GLU A 43 0.28 14.88 14.35
C GLU A 43 1.26 13.87 14.99
N ARG A 44 1.50 12.71 14.35
CA ARG A 44 2.42 11.68 14.85
C ARG A 44 3.86 11.96 14.48
N SER A 45 4.77 11.46 15.31
CA SER A 45 6.19 11.55 15.04
C SER A 45 6.59 10.68 13.83
N LEU A 46 7.70 11.04 13.17
CA LEU A 46 8.23 10.24 12.06
C LEU A 46 8.51 8.78 12.46
N PRO A 47 9.11 8.46 13.63
CA PRO A 47 9.28 7.08 14.06
C PRO A 47 7.95 6.31 14.18
N GLU A 48 6.91 6.91 14.76
CA GLU A 48 5.58 6.26 14.87
C GLU A 48 4.95 6.00 13.51
N LEU A 49 5.06 6.97 12.58
CA LEU A 49 4.57 6.82 11.21
C LEU A 49 5.30 5.69 10.47
N ILE A 50 6.62 5.65 10.60
CA ILE A 50 7.49 4.65 9.99
C ILE A 50 7.16 3.25 10.53
N ASP A 51 6.99 3.12 11.84
CA ASP A 51 6.59 1.84 12.47
C ASP A 51 5.21 1.38 12.02
N HIS A 52 4.25 2.31 11.93
CA HIS A 52 2.92 2.00 11.40
C HIS A 52 2.98 1.53 9.94
N ILE A 53 3.77 2.19 9.09
CA ILE A 53 3.92 1.80 7.68
C ILE A 53 4.43 0.37 7.56
N LEU A 54 5.43 0.01 8.36
CA LEU A 54 5.97 -1.35 8.34
C LEU A 54 4.98 -2.40 8.81
N THR A 55 4.46 -2.21 10.01
CA THR A 55 3.64 -3.23 10.69
C THR A 55 2.27 -3.39 10.03
N ARG A 56 1.66 -2.27 9.62
CA ARG A 56 0.32 -2.29 9.03
C ARG A 56 0.30 -2.67 7.55
N TYR A 57 1.35 -2.33 6.80
CA TYR A 57 1.35 -2.47 5.34
C TYR A 57 2.47 -3.36 4.81
N HIS A 58 3.75 -3.09 5.12
CA HIS A 58 4.86 -3.85 4.52
C HIS A 58 4.84 -5.32 4.93
N GLU A 59 4.74 -5.59 6.23
CA GLU A 59 4.78 -6.95 6.77
C GLU A 59 3.64 -7.84 6.23
N PRO A 60 2.36 -7.41 6.24
CA PRO A 60 1.30 -8.17 5.60
C PRO A 60 1.55 -8.41 4.10
N LEU A 61 2.06 -7.41 3.36
CA LEU A 61 2.25 -7.52 1.92
C LEU A 61 3.32 -8.55 1.53
N ILE A 62 4.37 -8.72 2.34
CA ILE A 62 5.39 -9.74 2.13
C ILE A 62 4.77 -11.15 2.12
N THR A 63 3.79 -11.40 2.99
CA THR A 63 3.10 -12.69 3.10
C THR A 63 1.96 -12.83 2.07
N GLU A 64 1.20 -11.75 1.85
CA GLU A 64 0.00 -11.78 1.01
C GLU A 64 0.30 -11.85 -0.49
N LEU A 65 1.36 -11.18 -0.97
CA LEU A 65 1.69 -11.18 -2.40
C LEU A 65 2.00 -12.59 -2.94
N PRO A 66 2.85 -13.41 -2.30
CA PRO A 66 3.03 -14.82 -2.70
C PRO A 66 1.72 -15.62 -2.65
N ARG A 67 0.88 -15.39 -1.64
CA ARG A 67 -0.41 -16.09 -1.48
C ARG A 67 -1.38 -15.76 -2.61
N ILE A 68 -1.50 -14.49 -2.96
CA ILE A 68 -2.34 -14.00 -4.08
C ILE A 68 -1.81 -14.57 -5.41
N LEU A 69 -0.48 -14.56 -5.62
CA LEU A 69 0.13 -15.11 -6.82
C LEU A 69 -0.14 -16.61 -6.95
N ALA A 70 0.01 -17.37 -5.85
CA ALA A 70 -0.31 -18.80 -5.82
C ALA A 70 -1.79 -19.07 -6.15
N MET A 71 -2.72 -18.25 -5.61
CA MET A 71 -4.14 -18.34 -5.96
C MET A 71 -4.39 -18.06 -7.44
N ALA A 72 -3.75 -17.04 -8.00
CA ALA A 72 -3.86 -16.69 -9.41
C ALA A 72 -3.36 -17.82 -10.32
N HIS A 73 -2.22 -18.43 -9.98
CA HIS A 73 -1.69 -19.60 -10.69
C HIS A 73 -2.59 -20.84 -10.59
N ARG A 74 -3.17 -21.12 -9.42
CA ARG A 74 -4.12 -22.24 -9.26
C ARG A 74 -5.35 -22.06 -10.15
N ASN A 75 -5.90 -20.85 -10.21
CA ASN A 75 -7.03 -20.53 -11.09
C ASN A 75 -6.67 -20.61 -12.58
N HIS A 76 -5.41 -20.36 -12.94
CA HIS A 76 -4.92 -20.56 -14.30
C HIS A 76 -4.74 -22.05 -14.64
N SER A 77 -4.31 -22.86 -13.68
CA SER A 77 -3.88 -24.26 -13.92
C SER A 77 -4.99 -25.29 -13.72
N ALA A 78 -6.02 -25.02 -12.90
CA ALA A 78 -7.06 -25.99 -12.54
C ALA A 78 -8.46 -25.55 -13.02
N GLY A 79 -9.02 -26.30 -13.99
CA GLY A 79 -10.46 -26.33 -14.27
C GLY A 79 -10.96 -25.58 -15.54
N PRO A 80 -12.28 -25.56 -15.77
CA PRO A 80 -12.93 -24.98 -16.97
C PRO A 80 -12.72 -23.46 -17.12
N ARG A 81 -12.18 -22.78 -16.10
CA ARG A 81 -11.82 -21.35 -16.14
C ARG A 81 -10.48 -21.07 -16.85
N ARG A 82 -9.68 -22.10 -17.14
CA ARG A 82 -8.41 -22.04 -17.89
C ARG A 82 -8.53 -21.28 -19.23
N GLN A 83 -9.73 -21.20 -19.79
CA GLN A 83 -10.00 -20.57 -21.09
C GLN A 83 -10.23 -19.06 -21.04
N ARG A 84 -10.12 -18.40 -19.87
CA ARG A 84 -10.33 -16.95 -19.77
C ARG A 84 -9.02 -16.18 -19.99
N PRO A 85 -8.86 -15.43 -21.09
CA PRO A 85 -7.61 -14.73 -21.42
C PRO A 85 -7.15 -13.75 -20.34
N TRP A 86 -8.10 -13.10 -19.65
CA TRP A 86 -7.80 -12.13 -18.60
C TRP A 86 -7.13 -12.73 -17.35
N ILE A 87 -7.19 -14.05 -17.13
CA ILE A 87 -6.52 -14.68 -15.98
C ILE A 87 -5.00 -14.63 -16.17
N ALA A 88 -4.51 -14.88 -17.38
CA ALA A 88 -3.08 -14.80 -17.68
C ALA A 88 -2.57 -13.35 -17.52
N GLU A 89 -3.36 -12.38 -17.98
CA GLU A 89 -3.06 -10.96 -17.79
C GLU A 89 -3.04 -10.56 -16.31
N LEU A 90 -4.00 -11.04 -15.51
CA LEU A 90 -4.03 -10.80 -14.07
C LEU A 90 -2.78 -11.35 -13.38
N VAL A 91 -2.37 -12.59 -13.70
CA VAL A 91 -1.14 -13.19 -13.16
C VAL A 91 0.07 -12.32 -13.52
N ALA A 92 0.21 -11.91 -14.78
CA ALA A 92 1.31 -11.06 -15.23
C ALA A 92 1.33 -9.71 -14.48
N ARG A 93 0.16 -9.09 -14.26
CA ARG A 93 0.04 -7.82 -13.52
C ARG A 93 0.40 -7.97 -12.04
N VAL A 94 0.03 -9.09 -11.40
CA VAL A 94 0.39 -9.38 -10.00
C VAL A 94 1.90 -9.60 -9.87
N ILE A 95 2.51 -10.31 -10.83
CA ILE A 95 3.98 -10.49 -10.86
C ILE A 95 4.68 -9.14 -10.99
N ALA A 96 4.28 -8.32 -11.97
CA ALA A 96 4.86 -6.99 -12.16
C ALA A 96 4.71 -6.12 -10.90
N LEU A 97 3.53 -6.11 -10.27
CA LEU A 97 3.33 -5.41 -9.00
C LEU A 97 4.27 -5.92 -7.89
N LYS A 98 4.45 -7.24 -7.76
CA LYS A 98 5.35 -7.82 -6.75
C LYS A 98 6.79 -7.40 -7.00
N ASP A 99 7.23 -7.44 -8.25
CA ASP A 99 8.60 -7.18 -8.66
C ASP A 99 8.97 -5.70 -8.57
N ASP A 100 7.99 -4.79 -8.67
CA ASP A 100 8.19 -3.37 -8.39
C ASP A 100 8.11 -3.05 -6.87
N LEU A 101 7.12 -3.63 -6.18
CA LEU A 101 6.79 -3.24 -4.81
C LEU A 101 7.77 -3.78 -3.77
N LEU A 102 8.24 -5.03 -3.91
CA LEU A 102 9.19 -5.60 -2.94
C LEU A 102 10.54 -4.85 -2.91
N PRO A 103 11.19 -4.55 -4.06
CA PRO A 103 12.43 -3.76 -4.04
C PRO A 103 12.19 -2.32 -3.57
N HIS A 104 11.02 -1.74 -3.87
CA HIS A 104 10.65 -0.42 -3.37
C HIS A 104 10.62 -0.39 -1.83
N MET A 105 9.87 -1.28 -1.20
CA MET A 105 9.79 -1.39 0.26
C MET A 105 11.15 -1.65 0.90
N GLN A 106 11.98 -2.51 0.28
CA GLN A 106 13.36 -2.74 0.75
C GLN A 106 14.20 -1.47 0.71
N LYS A 107 14.09 -0.65 -0.35
CA LYS A 107 14.81 0.61 -0.43
C LYS A 107 14.34 1.60 0.64
N GLU A 108 13.04 1.65 0.89
CA GLU A 108 12.48 2.48 1.96
C GLU A 108 13.03 2.06 3.32
N GLU A 109 12.97 0.77 3.63
CA GLU A 109 13.40 0.19 4.91
C GLU A 109 14.91 0.25 5.18
N LEU A 110 15.73 0.12 4.14
CA LEU A 110 17.20 0.01 4.27
C LEU A 110 17.92 1.34 4.03
N VAL A 111 17.25 2.33 3.44
CA VAL A 111 17.89 3.60 3.09
C VAL A 111 17.06 4.77 3.61
N LEU A 112 15.80 4.87 3.16
CA LEU A 112 15.00 6.06 3.43
C LEU A 112 14.65 6.20 4.90
N PHE A 113 14.02 5.19 5.50
CA PHE A 113 13.57 5.23 6.89
C PHE A 113 14.77 5.31 7.85
N LEU A 114 15.87 4.61 7.55
CA LEU A 114 17.11 4.74 8.33
C LEU A 114 17.67 6.16 8.30
N SER A 115 17.56 6.88 7.17
CA SER A 115 18.04 8.26 7.09
C SER A 115 17.26 9.24 7.99
N PHE A 116 16.03 8.89 8.39
CA PHE A 116 15.20 9.72 9.27
C PHE A 116 15.38 9.43 10.76
N VAL A 117 15.55 8.15 11.13
CA VAL A 117 15.59 7.75 12.56
C VAL A 117 16.99 7.34 13.05
N GLY A 118 17.96 7.24 12.14
CA GLY A 118 19.32 6.83 12.43
C GLY A 118 19.47 5.34 12.82
N PRO A 119 20.71 4.82 12.93
CA PRO A 119 20.96 3.41 13.25
C PRO A 119 20.57 2.99 14.68
N TRP A 120 20.30 3.94 15.56
CA TRP A 120 20.13 3.67 17.00
C TRP A 120 18.66 3.54 17.44
N HIS A 121 17.70 3.99 16.62
CA HIS A 121 16.27 3.63 16.78
C HIS A 121 15.94 2.28 16.13
N VAL A 122 16.87 1.68 15.38
CA VAL A 122 16.67 0.39 14.73
C VAL A 122 17.16 -0.82 15.51
N GLY A 123 17.59 -0.65 16.76
CA GLY A 123 17.91 -1.78 17.66
C GLY A 123 16.74 -2.76 17.83
N GLY A 124 15.50 -2.28 17.82
CA GLY A 124 14.31 -3.15 17.74
C GLY A 124 13.94 -3.58 16.32
N TRP A 125 14.21 -2.75 15.32
CA TRP A 125 13.82 -3.01 13.92
C TRP A 125 14.68 -4.02 13.18
N ALA A 126 15.99 -4.08 13.47
CA ALA A 126 16.89 -5.08 12.91
C ALA A 126 16.55 -6.48 13.46
N ASP A 127 16.22 -6.55 14.76
CA ASP A 127 15.82 -7.79 15.45
C ASP A 127 14.49 -8.34 14.87
N HIS A 128 13.53 -7.45 14.60
CA HIS A 128 12.32 -7.80 13.87
C HIS A 128 12.59 -8.30 12.44
N ARG A 129 13.68 -7.90 11.76
CA ARG A 129 14.01 -8.38 10.39
C ARG A 129 14.70 -9.74 10.35
N ASP A 130 15.60 -10.02 11.28
CA ASP A 130 16.34 -11.29 11.28
C ASP A 130 15.44 -12.47 11.67
N ALA A 131 14.46 -12.25 12.55
CA ALA A 131 13.38 -13.22 12.80
C ALA A 131 12.45 -13.48 11.59
N ARG A 132 12.47 -12.62 10.56
CA ARG A 132 11.61 -12.69 9.35
C ARG A 132 12.25 -13.40 8.14
N ARG A 133 13.54 -13.77 8.23
CA ARG A 133 14.27 -14.50 7.17
C ARG A 133 14.57 -15.98 7.50
N ALA A 134 14.25 -16.42 8.72
CA ALA A 134 14.26 -17.83 9.13
C ALA A 134 12.93 -18.50 8.77
#